data_AF-W6KMY4-F1
#
_entry.id   AF-W6KMY4-F1
#
_cell.length_a   1.000
_cell.length_b   1.000
_cell.length_c   1.000
_cell.angle_alpha   90.00
_cell.angle_beta   90.00
_cell.angle_gamma   90.00
#
_symmetry.space_group_name_H-M   'P 1'
#
loop_
_entity.id
_entity.type
_entity.pdbx_description
1 polymer ?
#
loop_
_entity_poly.entity_id
_entity_poly.type
_entity_poly.pdbx_seq_one_letter_code
_entity_poly.pdbx_strand_id
1 'polypeptide(L)'
;MRCTQVCRAATPGIGIAPETTPVKYTPMMLNIKNMMWWNGRRSPYRAVYREKTWLELSRWGDFTKSGRPVMRQRYSREALQAVLEMIPDGFEVADVPRPPQRIRAQSEGIVGRWYTNYWTLHSVKYQCFLAGIEWKHGERQRPRTNYDEPFVYVDFEESKMVRDYRSRWINVNRSLVGMSKRMKEAEEESRYMRFKRLQDTFWSDRKVLVNRVKSMHNQGTLSSAKDLPIKTLNIKAFLSE
;
A
#
# COMPACT_ATOMS: atom_id res chain seq x y z
N MET A 1 28.38 -36.43 -46.28
CA MET A 1 29.09 -37.06 -45.15
C MET A 1 28.09 -37.93 -44.37
N ARG A 2 28.47 -39.17 -44.08
CA ARG A 2 27.63 -40.26 -43.57
C ARG A 2 27.01 -39.92 -42.20
N CYS A 3 25.71 -40.19 -42.05
CA CYS A 3 24.97 -40.09 -40.79
C CYS A 3 25.31 -41.31 -39.93
N THR A 4 26.10 -41.12 -38.87
CA THR A 4 26.32 -42.14 -37.84
C THR A 4 25.25 -41.96 -36.76
N GLN A 5 24.25 -42.84 -36.78
CA GLN A 5 23.33 -43.03 -35.66
C GLN A 5 24.13 -43.59 -34.47
N VAL A 6 24.47 -42.74 -33.51
CA VAL A 6 25.02 -43.16 -32.23
C VAL A 6 23.84 -43.45 -31.29
N CYS A 7 23.36 -44.70 -31.34
CA CYS A 7 22.51 -45.25 -30.28
C CYS A 7 23.36 -45.43 -29.02
N ARG A 8 23.10 -44.67 -27.96
CA ARG A 8 23.68 -44.91 -26.64
C ARG A 8 22.63 -45.50 -25.69
N ALA A 9 22.89 -46.77 -25.36
CA ALA A 9 22.49 -47.56 -24.20
C ALA A 9 21.13 -47.25 -23.53
N ALA A 10 20.13 -48.05 -23.91
CA ALA A 10 18.99 -48.34 -23.03
C ALA A 10 19.40 -49.49 -22.09
N THR A 11 19.37 -49.25 -20.78
CA THR A 11 19.39 -50.32 -19.79
C THR A 11 18.06 -51.09 -19.83
N PRO A 12 18.07 -52.42 -19.68
CA PRO A 12 16.85 -53.22 -19.76
C PRO A 12 16.10 -53.13 -18.45
N GLY A 13 14.94 -52.48 -18.48
CA GLY A 13 14.01 -52.44 -17.36
C GLY A 13 12.59 -52.52 -17.89
N ILE A 14 12.06 -53.75 -17.90
CA ILE A 14 10.64 -54.14 -17.86
C ILE A 14 9.73 -53.52 -18.93
N GLY A 15 9.16 -54.39 -19.79
CA GLY A 15 8.26 -54.04 -20.89
C GLY A 15 6.98 -53.33 -20.44
N ILE A 16 7.10 -52.01 -20.27
CA ILE A 16 5.99 -51.08 -20.19
C ILE A 16 5.95 -50.39 -21.55
N ALA A 17 4.78 -50.41 -22.21
CA ALA A 17 4.59 -49.72 -23.48
C ALA A 17 5.19 -48.30 -23.40
N PRO A 18 5.87 -47.79 -24.45
CA PRO A 18 6.52 -46.48 -24.41
C PRO A 18 5.55 -45.33 -24.10
N GLU A 19 4.25 -45.57 -24.23
CA GLU A 19 3.17 -44.63 -23.92
C GLU A 19 2.84 -44.51 -22.41
N THR A 20 3.25 -45.48 -21.58
CA THR A 20 2.90 -45.55 -20.15
C THR A 20 4.08 -45.39 -19.19
N THR A 21 5.30 -45.16 -19.70
CA THR A 21 6.45 -44.81 -18.85
C THR A 21 6.45 -43.30 -18.55
N PRO A 22 6.36 -42.86 -17.28
CA PRO A 22 6.47 -41.45 -16.97
C PRO A 22 7.87 -40.97 -17.35
N VAL A 23 7.94 -39.90 -18.16
CA VAL A 23 9.22 -39.31 -18.57
C VAL A 23 9.95 -38.80 -17.33
N LYS A 24 10.98 -39.55 -16.90
CA LYS A 24 11.73 -39.30 -15.67
C LYS A 24 12.46 -37.96 -15.66
N TYR A 25 12.99 -37.54 -16.81
CA TYR A 25 13.64 -36.24 -16.99
C TYR A 25 13.23 -35.63 -18.32
N THR A 26 12.83 -34.35 -18.28
CA THR A 26 12.49 -33.60 -19.50
C THR A 26 13.66 -32.68 -19.90
N PRO A 27 13.83 -32.37 -21.20
CA PRO A 27 14.88 -31.44 -21.64
C PRO A 27 14.81 -30.06 -20.98
N MET A 28 13.61 -29.61 -20.59
CA MET A 28 13.42 -28.36 -19.85
C MET A 28 14.00 -28.44 -18.43
N MET A 29 13.90 -29.58 -17.75
CA MET A 29 14.50 -29.78 -16.41
C MET A 29 16.04 -29.67 -16.45
N LEU A 30 16.66 -30.13 -17.53
CA LEU A 30 18.11 -30.08 -17.73
C LEU A 30 18.60 -28.75 -18.35
N ASN A 31 17.73 -27.74 -18.46
CA ASN A 31 18.03 -26.45 -19.07
C ASN A 31 18.54 -26.51 -20.53
N ILE A 32 18.24 -27.58 -21.27
CA ILE A 32 18.65 -27.75 -22.67
C ILE A 32 17.91 -26.72 -23.55
N LYS A 33 18.66 -25.87 -24.26
CA LYS A 33 18.11 -24.83 -25.13
C LYS A 33 17.75 -25.38 -26.52
N ASN A 34 16.56 -25.97 -26.63
CA ASN A 34 16.00 -26.41 -27.91
C ASN A 34 15.16 -25.30 -28.54
N MET A 35 15.72 -24.62 -29.53
CA MET A 35 15.05 -23.61 -30.34
C MET A 35 15.28 -23.93 -31.81
N MET A 36 14.22 -23.89 -32.62
CA MET A 36 14.29 -24.24 -34.05
C MET A 36 15.35 -23.43 -34.80
N TRP A 37 15.43 -22.13 -34.53
CA TRP A 37 16.42 -21.24 -35.15
C TRP A 37 17.86 -21.45 -34.65
N TRP A 38 18.04 -22.15 -33.52
CA TRP A 38 19.35 -22.39 -32.93
C TRP A 38 19.91 -23.76 -33.34
N ASN A 39 19.17 -24.83 -33.08
CA ASN A 39 19.63 -26.21 -33.27
C ASN A 39 18.66 -27.08 -34.06
N GLY A 40 17.67 -26.48 -34.74
CA GLY A 40 16.66 -27.21 -35.51
C GLY A 40 15.71 -28.08 -34.68
N ARG A 41 15.80 -28.03 -33.34
CA ARG A 41 14.99 -28.84 -32.42
C ARG A 41 14.01 -28.00 -31.63
N ARG A 42 12.95 -28.64 -31.16
CA ARG A 42 11.89 -28.02 -30.34
C ARG A 42 11.58 -28.89 -29.13
N SER A 43 11.34 -28.27 -27.97
CA SER A 43 10.90 -29.01 -26.78
C SER A 43 9.52 -29.65 -26.99
N PRO A 44 9.32 -30.91 -26.58
CA PRO A 44 8.08 -31.66 -26.85
C PRO A 44 6.88 -31.10 -26.08
N TYR A 45 7.06 -30.71 -24.82
CA TYR A 45 5.99 -30.17 -23.96
C TYR A 45 5.80 -28.65 -24.14
N ARG A 46 5.44 -28.21 -25.34
CA ARG A 46 5.16 -26.79 -25.65
C ARG A 46 4.08 -26.65 -26.72
N ALA A 47 3.05 -25.84 -26.43
CA ALA A 47 2.00 -25.45 -27.39
C ALA A 47 2.56 -24.92 -28.72
N VAL A 48 2.05 -25.44 -29.84
CA VAL A 48 2.50 -25.12 -31.21
C VAL A 48 2.44 -23.62 -31.48
N TYR A 49 1.27 -23.04 -31.21
CA TYR A 49 0.99 -21.62 -31.33
C TYR A 49 0.80 -21.00 -29.94
N ARG A 50 1.19 -19.72 -29.80
CA ARG A 50 0.93 -18.90 -28.63
C ARG A 50 0.51 -17.53 -29.14
N GLU A 51 -0.77 -17.18 -28.93
CA GLU A 51 -1.32 -15.87 -29.34
C GLU A 51 -0.51 -14.72 -28.75
N LYS A 52 -0.14 -14.86 -27.47
CA LYS A 52 0.69 -13.90 -26.74
C LYS A 52 1.91 -14.58 -26.16
N THR A 53 3.04 -13.90 -26.26
CA THR A 53 4.31 -14.35 -25.67
C THR A 53 4.32 -14.16 -24.15
N TRP A 54 5.28 -14.78 -23.46
CA TRP A 54 5.39 -14.64 -22.00
C TRP A 54 5.58 -13.18 -21.58
N LEU A 55 6.28 -12.37 -22.40
CA LEU A 55 6.54 -10.97 -22.15
C LEU A 55 5.27 -10.12 -22.25
N GLU A 56 4.37 -10.46 -23.17
CA GLU A 56 3.08 -9.77 -23.27
C GLU A 56 2.13 -10.16 -22.13
N LEU A 57 2.18 -11.43 -21.70
CA LEU A 57 1.41 -11.91 -20.55
C LEU A 57 1.87 -11.28 -19.23
N SER A 58 3.17 -10.97 -19.09
CA SER A 58 3.71 -10.34 -17.87
C SER A 58 3.40 -8.84 -17.77
N ARG A 59 2.96 -8.19 -18.86
CA ARG A 59 2.56 -6.77 -18.90
C ARG A 59 1.18 -6.55 -18.28
N TRP A 60 1.07 -6.77 -16.97
CA TRP A 60 -0.18 -6.66 -16.21
C TRP A 60 -0.86 -5.29 -16.32
N GLY A 61 -0.11 -4.21 -16.57
CA GLY A 61 -0.69 -2.88 -16.74
C GLY A 61 -1.58 -2.74 -17.98
N ASP A 62 -1.24 -3.45 -19.05
CA ASP A 62 -2.03 -3.47 -20.29
C ASP A 62 -3.21 -4.44 -20.20
N PHE A 63 -3.14 -5.42 -19.31
CA PHE A 63 -4.19 -6.42 -19.10
C PHE A 63 -5.26 -5.95 -18.10
N THR A 64 -4.83 -5.40 -16.97
CA THR A 64 -5.71 -4.92 -15.88
C THR A 64 -6.06 -3.44 -16.04
N LYS A 65 -6.94 -2.95 -15.17
CA LYS A 65 -7.24 -1.51 -15.08
C LYS A 65 -6.26 -0.83 -14.13
N SER A 66 -5.16 -0.31 -14.67
CA SER A 66 -4.19 0.52 -13.94
C SER A 66 -3.85 1.78 -14.76
N GLY A 67 -4.47 2.91 -14.45
CA GLY A 67 -4.22 4.19 -15.12
C GLY A 67 -4.82 4.35 -16.53
N ARG A 68 -4.85 3.31 -17.37
CA ARG A 68 -5.35 3.41 -18.77
C ARG A 68 -6.88 3.55 -18.88
N PRO A 69 -7.43 4.29 -19.86
CA PRO A 69 -8.87 4.25 -20.15
C PRO A 69 -9.27 2.89 -20.75
N VAL A 70 -10.47 2.41 -20.41
CA VAL A 70 -10.99 1.10 -20.86
C VAL A 70 -12.04 1.25 -21.94
N MET A 71 -12.88 2.27 -21.85
CA MET A 71 -13.81 2.69 -22.89
C MET A 71 -13.18 3.84 -23.68
N ARG A 72 -13.09 3.70 -25.00
CA ARG A 72 -12.50 4.72 -25.88
C ARG A 72 -13.55 5.71 -26.38
N GLN A 73 -14.77 5.23 -26.59
CA GLN A 73 -15.90 6.00 -27.08
C GLN A 73 -16.31 7.06 -26.05
N ARG A 74 -16.63 8.26 -26.54
CA ARG A 74 -17.15 9.38 -25.75
C ARG A 74 -18.47 9.78 -26.37
N TYR A 75 -19.53 9.70 -25.58
CA TYR A 75 -20.89 9.93 -26.06
C TYR A 75 -21.31 11.38 -25.84
N SER A 76 -22.19 11.88 -26.70
CA SER A 76 -22.87 13.16 -26.49
C SER A 76 -23.87 13.06 -25.34
N ARG A 77 -24.38 14.21 -24.89
CA ARG A 77 -25.35 14.25 -23.79
C ARG A 77 -26.63 13.46 -24.10
N GLU A 78 -27.16 13.63 -25.31
CA GLU A 78 -28.38 12.95 -25.78
C GLU A 78 -28.18 11.43 -25.88
N ALA A 79 -27.02 11.00 -26.39
CA ALA A 79 -26.69 9.58 -26.46
C ALA A 79 -26.60 8.96 -25.05
N LEU A 80 -26.00 9.66 -24.09
CA LEU A 80 -25.94 9.19 -22.70
C LEU A 80 -27.33 9.09 -22.06
N GLN A 81 -28.27 9.99 -22.37
CA GLN A 81 -29.64 9.89 -21.88
C GLN A 81 -30.35 8.66 -22.43
N ALA A 82 -30.29 8.43 -23.75
CA ALA A 82 -30.85 7.23 -24.38
C ALA A 82 -30.22 5.94 -23.83
N VAL A 83 -28.92 5.97 -23.54
CA VAL A 83 -28.19 4.85 -22.95
C VAL A 83 -28.72 4.50 -21.56
N LEU A 84 -29.05 5.49 -20.73
CA LEU A 84 -29.60 5.29 -19.39
C LEU A 84 -31.01 4.68 -19.45
N GLU A 85 -31.81 5.02 -20.45
CA GLU A 85 -33.15 4.44 -20.67
C GLU A 85 -33.11 2.94 -20.99
N MET A 86 -31.96 2.41 -21.47
CA MET A 86 -31.79 0.98 -21.73
C MET A 86 -31.58 0.14 -20.47
N ILE A 87 -31.37 0.76 -19.31
CA ILE A 87 -31.16 0.05 -18.05
C ILE A 87 -32.53 -0.31 -17.46
N PRO A 88 -32.77 -1.58 -17.07
CA PRO A 88 -34.03 -1.97 -16.46
C PRO A 88 -34.26 -1.30 -15.10
N ASP A 89 -35.53 -1.06 -14.78
CA ASP A 89 -35.93 -0.57 -13.47
C ASP A 89 -35.53 -1.55 -12.35
N GLY A 90 -35.14 -1.01 -11.19
CA GLY A 90 -34.67 -1.79 -10.05
C GLY A 90 -33.21 -2.23 -10.12
N PHE A 91 -32.47 -1.89 -11.17
CA PHE A 91 -31.02 -2.16 -11.25
C PHE A 91 -30.23 -1.23 -10.33
N GLU A 92 -29.37 -1.81 -9.47
CA GLU A 92 -28.39 -1.07 -8.68
C GLU A 92 -26.96 -1.32 -9.15
N VAL A 93 -26.13 -0.25 -9.13
CA VAL A 93 -24.69 -0.37 -9.44
C VAL A 93 -23.97 -1.32 -8.49
N ALA A 94 -24.47 -1.51 -7.28
CA ALA A 94 -23.89 -2.41 -6.28
C ALA A 94 -23.95 -3.90 -6.69
N ASP A 95 -24.92 -4.27 -7.54
CA ASP A 95 -25.14 -5.66 -7.98
C ASP A 95 -24.05 -6.15 -8.94
N VAL A 96 -23.29 -5.23 -9.54
CA VAL A 96 -22.23 -5.56 -10.49
C VAL A 96 -20.88 -5.58 -9.77
N PRO A 97 -20.34 -6.76 -9.41
CA PRO A 97 -19.05 -6.84 -8.73
C PRO A 97 -17.92 -6.47 -9.69
N ARG A 98 -16.83 -5.95 -9.11
CA ARG A 98 -15.59 -5.72 -9.86
C ARG A 98 -15.02 -7.08 -10.30
N PRO A 99 -14.72 -7.29 -11.60
CA PRO A 99 -14.13 -8.54 -12.05
C PRO A 99 -12.73 -8.77 -11.44
N PRO A 100 -12.31 -10.03 -11.25
CA PRO A 100 -11.01 -10.34 -10.67
C PRO A 100 -9.87 -9.96 -11.62
N GLN A 101 -8.66 -9.82 -11.09
CA GLN A 101 -7.50 -9.33 -11.88
C GLN A 101 -7.12 -10.22 -13.05
N ARG A 102 -7.44 -11.53 -12.99
CA ARG A 102 -7.22 -12.50 -14.08
C ARG A 102 -8.14 -12.28 -15.29
N ILE A 103 -9.17 -11.46 -15.16
CA ILE A 103 -10.06 -11.10 -16.26
C ILE A 103 -9.59 -9.77 -16.85
N ARG A 104 -9.51 -9.73 -18.18
CA ARG A 104 -9.04 -8.55 -18.91
C ARG A 104 -9.97 -7.37 -18.64
N ALA A 105 -9.40 -6.22 -18.30
CA ALA A 105 -10.18 -4.99 -18.21
C ALA A 105 -10.42 -4.42 -19.62
N GLN A 106 -11.63 -4.65 -20.13
CA GLN A 106 -12.11 -4.19 -21.42
C GLN A 106 -13.56 -3.69 -21.33
N SER A 107 -13.92 -2.76 -22.21
CA SER A 107 -15.28 -2.25 -22.40
C SER A 107 -15.59 -2.36 -23.89
N GLU A 108 -16.74 -2.95 -24.18
CA GLU A 108 -17.22 -3.17 -25.55
C GLU A 108 -17.94 -1.93 -26.11
N GLY A 109 -18.14 -0.90 -25.28
CA GLY A 109 -19.02 0.24 -25.58
C GLY A 109 -20.46 -0.03 -25.17
N ILE A 110 -21.39 0.68 -25.78
CA ILE A 110 -22.83 0.48 -25.55
C ILE A 110 -23.31 -0.62 -26.49
N VAL A 111 -23.27 -1.85 -25.98
CA VAL A 111 -23.83 -3.05 -26.61
C VAL A 111 -25.05 -3.53 -25.82
N GLY A 112 -25.71 -4.60 -26.28
CA GLY A 112 -26.81 -5.22 -25.53
C GLY A 112 -26.37 -5.56 -24.09
N ARG A 113 -27.17 -5.16 -23.10
CA ARG A 113 -26.90 -5.35 -21.66
C ARG A 113 -25.54 -4.80 -21.19
N TRP A 114 -25.10 -3.67 -21.75
CA TRP A 114 -23.84 -3.01 -21.40
C TRP A 114 -23.68 -2.72 -19.89
N TYR A 115 -24.78 -2.51 -19.17
CA TYR A 115 -24.81 -2.22 -17.73
C TYR A 115 -24.30 -3.39 -16.85
N THR A 116 -24.25 -4.61 -17.41
CA THR A 116 -23.65 -5.78 -16.73
C THR A 116 -22.12 -5.74 -16.73
N ASN A 117 -21.50 -5.01 -17.68
CA ASN A 117 -20.06 -4.85 -17.72
C ASN A 117 -19.64 -3.75 -16.74
N TYR A 118 -19.00 -4.15 -15.64
CA TYR A 118 -18.46 -3.26 -14.60
C TYR A 118 -17.66 -2.07 -15.16
N TRP A 119 -16.78 -2.30 -16.13
CA TRP A 119 -15.92 -1.24 -16.66
C TRP A 119 -16.70 -0.26 -17.53
N THR A 120 -17.64 -0.75 -18.34
CA THR A 120 -18.53 0.11 -19.14
C THR A 120 -19.43 0.93 -18.23
N LEU A 121 -20.06 0.30 -17.24
CA LEU A 121 -20.96 0.96 -16.27
C LEU A 121 -20.31 2.17 -15.60
N HIS A 122 -19.11 1.98 -15.04
CA HIS A 122 -18.39 3.06 -14.38
C HIS A 122 -17.80 4.09 -15.34
N SER A 123 -17.51 3.70 -16.59
CA SER A 123 -17.06 4.65 -17.62
C SER A 123 -18.19 5.56 -18.08
N VAL A 124 -19.40 5.01 -18.28
CA VAL A 124 -20.62 5.78 -18.60
C VAL A 124 -20.99 6.68 -17.42
N LYS A 125 -20.96 6.18 -16.18
CA LYS A 125 -21.18 7.00 -14.98
C LYS A 125 -20.26 8.22 -14.93
N TYR A 126 -18.98 8.02 -15.24
CA TYR A 126 -18.01 9.12 -15.30
C TYR A 126 -18.32 10.12 -16.44
N GLN A 127 -18.75 9.64 -17.61
CA GLN A 127 -19.16 10.52 -18.70
C GLN A 127 -20.44 11.31 -18.37
N CYS A 128 -21.43 10.69 -17.74
CA CYS A 128 -22.63 11.37 -17.25
C CYS A 128 -22.28 12.47 -16.24
N PHE A 129 -21.37 12.18 -15.31
CA PHE A 129 -20.86 13.18 -14.36
C PHE A 129 -20.22 14.38 -15.07
N LEU A 130 -19.34 14.13 -16.06
CA LEU A 130 -18.71 15.21 -16.84
C LEU A 130 -19.72 16.02 -17.68
N ALA A 131 -20.78 15.37 -18.17
CA ALA A 131 -21.82 16.01 -18.99
C ALA A 131 -22.94 16.66 -18.16
N GLY A 132 -22.90 16.57 -16.83
CA GLY A 132 -23.95 17.09 -15.94
C GLY A 132 -25.29 16.36 -16.09
N ILE A 133 -25.26 15.07 -16.42
CA ILE A 133 -26.45 14.21 -16.50
C ILE A 133 -26.64 13.52 -15.14
N GLU A 134 -27.86 13.57 -14.63
CA GLU A 134 -28.23 12.91 -13.38
C GLU A 134 -28.06 11.39 -13.47
N TRP A 135 -27.40 10.81 -12.46
CA TRP A 135 -27.18 9.37 -12.35
C TRP A 135 -28.22 8.72 -11.45
N LYS A 136 -29.16 7.94 -12.02
CA LYS A 136 -30.30 7.37 -11.29
C LYS A 136 -30.03 6.00 -10.62
N HIS A 137 -29.02 5.25 -11.06
CA HIS A 137 -28.82 3.83 -10.69
C HIS A 137 -28.03 3.58 -9.39
N GLY A 138 -28.09 4.51 -8.45
CA GLY A 138 -27.41 4.40 -7.15
C GLY A 138 -25.88 4.45 -7.20
N GLU A 139 -25.26 4.31 -6.03
CA GLU A 139 -23.80 4.28 -5.88
C GLU A 139 -23.27 2.85 -5.72
N ARG A 140 -21.98 2.64 -5.99
CA ARG A 140 -21.34 1.32 -5.84
C ARG A 140 -21.31 0.85 -4.39
N GLN A 141 -21.12 1.78 -3.45
CA GLN A 141 -21.15 1.52 -2.03
C GLN A 141 -21.98 2.62 -1.39
N ARG A 142 -23.03 2.24 -0.67
CA ARG A 142 -23.81 3.17 0.14
C ARG A 142 -23.16 3.30 1.52
N PRO A 143 -22.59 4.47 1.89
CA PRO A 143 -22.00 4.65 3.21
C PRO A 143 -23.10 4.63 4.28
N ARG A 144 -22.85 3.89 5.37
CA ARG A 144 -23.67 3.96 6.58
C ARG A 144 -23.03 4.96 7.53
N THR A 145 -23.68 6.11 7.73
CA THR A 145 -23.22 7.17 8.63
C THR A 145 -23.85 7.02 10.02
N ASN A 146 -25.18 6.83 10.06
CA ASN A 146 -25.97 6.71 11.28
C ASN A 146 -26.31 5.24 11.60
N TYR A 147 -26.92 5.02 12.76
CA TYR A 147 -27.40 3.71 13.22
C TYR A 147 -28.88 3.53 12.85
N ASP A 148 -29.18 3.68 11.56
CA ASP A 148 -30.53 3.49 11.04
C ASP A 148 -30.80 2.00 10.77
N GLU A 149 -32.07 1.65 10.61
CA GLU A 149 -32.48 0.29 10.27
C GLU A 149 -31.89 -0.17 8.91
N PRO A 150 -31.55 -1.46 8.75
CA PRO A 150 -31.64 -2.53 9.75
C PRO A 150 -30.45 -2.52 10.73
N PHE A 151 -30.76 -2.65 12.03
CA PHE A 151 -29.79 -2.72 13.12
C PHE A 151 -28.94 -3.99 13.07
N VAL A 152 -29.57 -5.12 12.74
CA VAL A 152 -28.93 -6.42 12.58
C VAL A 152 -29.00 -6.81 11.11
N TYR A 153 -27.88 -7.31 10.58
CA TYR A 153 -27.81 -7.87 9.24
C TYR A 153 -27.08 -9.21 9.29
N VAL A 154 -27.48 -10.12 8.40
CA VAL A 154 -26.79 -11.40 8.20
C VAL A 154 -25.85 -11.23 7.01
N ASP A 155 -24.61 -11.70 7.15
CA ASP A 155 -23.61 -11.70 6.10
C ASP A 155 -22.74 -12.96 6.20
N PHE A 156 -23.01 -13.94 5.35
CA PHE A 156 -22.27 -15.20 5.30
C PHE A 156 -20.91 -15.08 4.61
N GLU A 157 -20.69 -14.01 3.83
CA GLU A 157 -19.42 -13.79 3.13
C GLU A 157 -18.38 -13.05 3.99
N GLU A 158 -18.76 -12.66 5.22
CA GLU A 158 -17.93 -11.93 6.19
C GLU A 158 -17.33 -10.62 5.65
N SER A 159 -17.91 -10.06 4.57
CA SER A 159 -17.33 -8.94 3.85
C SER A 159 -17.96 -7.59 4.22
N LYS A 160 -19.25 -7.57 4.55
CA LYS A 160 -20.04 -6.39 4.88
C LYS A 160 -19.58 -5.75 6.18
N MET A 161 -19.24 -6.56 7.19
CA MET A 161 -18.77 -6.04 8.49
C MET A 161 -17.41 -5.33 8.38
N VAL A 162 -16.48 -5.89 7.60
CA VAL A 162 -15.16 -5.28 7.36
C VAL A 162 -15.27 -4.05 6.45
N ARG A 163 -16.19 -4.06 5.49
CA ARG A 163 -16.41 -2.95 4.55
C ARG A 163 -17.28 -1.82 5.11
N ASP A 164 -17.99 -2.03 6.21
CA ASP A 164 -18.84 -1.00 6.83
C ASP A 164 -18.02 0.28 7.06
N TYR A 165 -18.60 1.42 6.68
CA TYR A 165 -17.96 2.72 6.79
C TYR A 165 -17.62 3.02 8.25
N ARG A 166 -18.52 2.68 9.19
CA ARG A 166 -18.29 2.89 10.64
C ARG A 166 -17.14 2.05 11.18
N SER A 167 -17.04 0.78 10.76
CA SER A 167 -15.93 -0.10 11.15
C SER A 167 -14.59 0.47 10.68
N ARG A 168 -14.51 0.88 9.40
CA ARG A 168 -13.31 1.53 8.84
C ARG A 168 -12.99 2.86 9.51
N TRP A 169 -14.00 3.68 9.78
CA TRP A 169 -13.86 4.96 10.45
C TRP A 169 -13.28 4.81 11.87
N ILE A 170 -13.78 3.86 12.66
CA ILE A 170 -13.23 3.55 14.00
C ILE A 170 -11.77 3.10 13.89
N ASN A 171 -11.45 2.22 12.94
CA ASN A 171 -10.07 1.75 12.76
C ASN A 171 -9.10 2.88 12.39
N VAL A 172 -9.51 3.80 11.50
CA VAL A 172 -8.73 4.99 11.18
C VAL A 172 -8.53 5.85 12.43
N ASN A 173 -9.57 6.09 13.22
CA ASN A 173 -9.44 6.86 14.46
C ASN A 173 -8.51 6.21 15.48
N ARG A 174 -8.57 4.87 15.63
CA ARG A 174 -7.63 4.13 16.48
C ARG A 174 -6.19 4.30 16.00
N SER A 175 -5.95 4.26 14.69
CA SER A 175 -4.62 4.54 14.13
C SER A 175 -4.18 5.98 14.37
N LEU A 176 -5.08 6.96 14.20
CA LEU A 176 -4.77 8.37 14.42
C LEU A 176 -4.42 8.66 15.89
N VAL A 177 -5.18 8.13 16.83
CA VAL A 177 -4.92 8.28 18.27
C VAL A 177 -3.68 7.49 18.70
N GLY A 178 -3.42 6.33 18.08
CA GLY A 178 -2.23 5.52 18.36
C GLY A 178 -0.91 6.16 17.90
N MET A 179 -0.96 7.22 17.09
CA MET A 179 0.25 7.95 16.69
C MET A 179 0.79 8.79 17.86
N SER A 180 1.81 8.27 18.54
CA SER A 180 2.42 8.89 19.73
C SER A 180 3.79 9.52 19.48
N LYS A 181 4.21 9.72 18.22
CA LYS A 181 5.54 10.25 17.89
C LYS A 181 5.83 11.57 18.62
N ARG A 182 4.89 12.53 18.55
CA ARG A 182 5.02 13.84 19.23
C ARG A 182 5.01 13.73 20.75
N MET A 183 4.32 12.73 21.32
CA MET A 183 4.35 12.51 22.77
C MET A 183 5.74 12.08 23.22
N LYS A 184 6.38 11.16 22.49
CA LYS A 184 7.75 10.72 22.79
C LYS A 184 8.76 11.86 22.63
N GLU A 185 8.60 12.69 21.61
CA GLU A 185 9.44 13.89 21.44
C GLU A 185 9.28 14.87 22.61
N ALA A 186 8.06 15.09 23.09
CA ALA A 186 7.79 15.94 24.25
C ALA A 186 8.34 15.36 25.56
N GLU A 187 8.28 14.04 25.74
CA GLU A 187 8.90 13.36 26.88
C GLU A 187 10.42 13.59 26.89
N GLU A 188 11.08 13.48 25.73
CA GLU A 188 12.51 13.74 25.59
C GLU A 188 12.88 15.22 25.82
N GLU A 189 12.07 16.15 25.30
CA GLU A 189 12.24 17.58 25.55
C GLU A 189 12.10 17.91 27.04
N SER A 190 11.12 17.31 27.72
CA SER A 190 10.93 17.49 29.17
C SER A 190 12.12 17.00 29.97
N ARG A 191 12.72 15.87 29.56
CA ARG A 191 13.93 15.31 30.16
C ARG A 191 15.11 16.26 29.98
N TYR A 192 15.31 16.76 28.76
CA TYR A 192 16.37 17.74 28.47
C TYR A 192 16.18 19.04 29.26
N MET A 193 14.96 19.56 29.31
CA MET A 193 14.63 20.80 30.01
C MET A 193 14.86 20.70 31.52
N ARG A 194 14.69 19.51 32.12
CA ARG A 194 15.02 19.27 33.53
C ARG A 194 16.51 19.50 33.80
N PHE A 195 17.40 18.95 32.96
CA PHE A 195 18.83 19.10 33.11
C PHE A 195 19.30 20.52 32.82
N LYS A 196 18.72 21.16 31.79
CA LYS A 196 19.01 22.56 31.47
C LYS A 196 18.67 23.48 32.64
N ARG A 197 17.49 23.32 33.25
CA ARG A 197 17.11 24.09 34.46
C ARG A 197 18.10 23.87 35.59
N LEU A 198 18.49 22.63 35.88
CA LEU A 198 19.48 22.34 36.94
C LEU A 198 20.80 23.09 36.71
N GLN A 199 21.29 23.10 35.47
CA GLN A 199 22.52 23.80 35.10
C GLN A 199 22.37 25.33 35.25
N ASP A 200 21.26 25.90 34.77
CA ASP A 200 20.97 27.34 34.87
C ASP A 200 20.80 27.79 36.33
N THR A 201 20.16 26.97 37.17
CA THR A 201 20.06 27.22 38.62
C THR A 201 21.44 27.19 39.26
N PHE A 202 22.27 26.21 38.92
CA PHE A 202 23.63 26.12 39.48
C PHE A 202 24.49 27.33 39.11
N TRP A 203 24.37 27.83 37.88
CA TRP A 203 25.05 29.05 37.46
C TRP A 203 24.55 30.29 38.22
N SER A 204 23.22 30.40 38.36
CA SER A 204 22.58 31.50 39.10
C SER A 204 22.98 31.50 40.58
N ASP A 205 22.97 30.34 41.24
CA ASP A 205 23.36 30.18 42.63
C ASP A 205 24.84 30.52 42.85
N ARG A 206 25.72 30.08 41.94
CA ARG A 206 27.14 30.50 41.98
C ARG A 206 27.28 32.01 41.88
N LYS A 207 26.57 32.66 40.95
CA LYS A 207 26.61 34.12 40.77
C LYS A 207 26.12 34.85 42.04
N VAL A 208 25.02 34.39 42.63
CA VAL A 208 24.48 34.95 43.89
C VAL A 208 25.47 34.77 45.05
N LEU A 209 26.05 33.58 45.18
CA LEU A 209 27.06 33.30 46.21
C LEU A 209 28.29 34.21 46.06
N VAL A 210 28.83 34.34 44.84
CA VAL A 210 29.99 35.22 44.58
C VAL A 210 29.66 36.69 44.92
N ASN A 211 28.48 37.18 44.53
CA ASN A 211 28.03 38.53 44.88
C ASN A 211 27.90 38.73 46.40
N ARG A 212 27.39 37.74 47.12
CA ARG A 212 27.30 37.77 48.59
C ARG A 212 28.69 37.77 49.22
N VAL A 213 29.63 36.98 48.71
CA VAL A 213 31.04 36.97 49.17
C VAL A 213 31.70 38.34 48.96
N LYS A 214 31.52 38.96 47.78
CA LYS A 214 31.98 40.34 47.51
C LYS A 214 31.39 41.33 48.51
N SER A 215 30.09 41.26 48.78
CA SER A 215 29.41 42.12 49.77
C SER A 215 29.94 41.93 51.20
N MET A 216 30.13 40.69 51.65
CA MET A 216 30.65 40.39 52.99
C MET A 216 32.10 40.84 53.15
N HIS A 217 32.91 40.74 52.09
CA HIS A 217 34.28 41.26 52.09
C HIS A 217 34.29 42.78 52.23
N ASN A 218 33.45 43.50 51.47
CA ASN A 218 33.32 44.96 51.56
C ASN A 218 32.83 45.44 52.94
N GLN A 219 32.04 44.62 53.64
CA GLN A 219 31.56 44.91 54.99
C GLN A 219 32.55 44.51 56.10
N GLY A 220 33.66 43.84 55.76
CA GLY A 220 34.68 43.40 56.72
C GLY A 220 34.27 42.21 57.60
N THR A 221 33.13 41.57 57.34
CA THR A 221 32.61 40.45 58.15
C THR A 221 33.13 39.09 57.71
N LEU A 222 33.97 39.03 56.67
CA LEU A 222 34.50 37.79 56.09
C LEU A 222 35.91 37.51 56.64
N SER A 223 35.98 36.67 57.67
CA SER A 223 37.21 36.37 58.43
C SER A 223 38.09 35.27 57.82
N SER A 224 37.50 34.20 57.28
CA SER A 224 38.26 33.08 56.71
C SER A 224 37.49 32.34 55.61
N ALA A 225 38.22 31.73 54.67
CA ALA A 225 37.63 30.86 53.64
C ALA A 225 36.97 29.59 54.23
N LYS A 226 37.28 29.24 55.49
CA LYS A 226 36.65 28.11 56.20
C LYS A 226 35.18 28.36 56.56
N ASP A 227 34.77 29.63 56.58
CA ASP A 227 33.40 30.04 56.96
C ASP A 227 32.43 29.99 55.76
N LEU A 228 32.95 29.69 54.56
CA LEU A 228 32.18 29.59 53.33
C LEU A 228 31.68 28.15 53.07
N PRO A 229 30.48 27.99 52.49
CA PRO A 229 29.94 26.67 52.14
C PRO A 229 30.79 25.95 51.07
N ILE A 230 31.53 26.69 50.24
CA ILE A 230 32.51 26.15 49.30
C ILE A 230 33.91 26.33 49.90
N LYS A 231 34.40 25.27 50.54
CA LYS A 231 35.64 25.30 51.34
C LYS A 231 36.92 25.50 50.54
N THR A 232 36.88 25.26 49.23
CA THR A 232 38.03 25.40 48.31
C THR A 232 38.05 26.74 47.56
N LEU A 233 37.13 27.64 47.87
CA LEU A 233 36.97 28.90 47.13
C LEU A 233 38.09 29.89 47.48
N ASN A 234 38.90 30.27 46.48
CA ASN A 234 39.94 31.29 46.66
C ASN A 234 39.35 32.70 46.49
N ILE A 235 39.06 33.36 47.61
CA ILE A 235 38.40 34.67 47.65
C ILE A 235 39.19 35.76 46.92
N LYS A 236 40.54 35.73 47.00
CA LYS A 236 41.41 36.74 46.38
C LYS A 236 41.25 36.82 44.86
N ALA A 237 40.96 35.70 44.21
CA ALA A 237 40.81 35.63 42.75
C ALA A 237 39.54 36.31 42.22
N PHE A 238 38.54 36.55 43.09
CA PHE A 238 37.29 37.21 42.70
C PHE A 238 37.24 38.70 43.07
N LEU A 239 38.23 39.19 43.82
CA LEU A 239 38.33 40.58 44.29
C LEU A 239 39.28 41.43 43.44
N SER A 240 40.04 40.80 42.54
CA SER A 240 41.00 41.45 41.64
C SER A 240 40.39 41.96 40.32
N GLU A 241 39.07 41.91 40.20
CA GLU A 241 38.25 42.55 39.15
C GLU A 241 37.32 43.57 39.77
#